data_AF-A0A961CRT6-F1
#
_entry.id   AF-A0A961CRT6-F1
#
_cell.length_a   1.000
_cell.length_b   1.000
_cell.length_c   1.000
_cell.angle_alpha   90.00
_cell.angle_beta   90.00
_cell.angle_gamma   90.00
#
_symmetry.space_group_name_H-M   'P 1'
#
loop_
_entity.id
_entity.type
_entity.pdbx_description
1 polymer ?
#
loop_
_entity_poly.entity_id
_entity_poly.type
_entity_poly.pdbx_seq_one_letter_code
_entity_poly.pdbx_strand_id
1 'polypeptide(L)'
;MSRARAVVRRGAARALPPGSPGRGYASVALDTYREGRNALRRLSDSVAVLHDDGRRPPDLATWQARTRVGPDELTRMEQTAATSANPTQVHVFVVADRGPTARSVRSLEQQVWPRTAHRVGPLSEVPAWTDTLPSDAMCVVLRAGDTIDRDVTFRVADELWSDPALHLVTWDDDVDGERDPRFAPPTWAPELLLSTNPAGRSFAVRVDRLRAAGGFDPSSADPWWDLLLRLDPEPHRVAHLDGAPGHVVDRRRAAAASMLPAVGAALAGRGWPATA
;
A
#
# COMPACT_ATOMS: atom_id res chain seq x y z
N MET A 1 -21.39 -17.30 9.75
CA MET A 1 -21.51 -16.01 10.49
C MET A 1 -21.65 -16.31 11.98
N SER A 2 -20.70 -15.87 12.84
CA SER A 2 -20.76 -16.23 14.26
C SER A 2 -21.92 -15.53 14.98
N ARG A 3 -22.60 -16.25 15.90
CA ARG A 3 -23.70 -15.73 16.72
C ARG A 3 -23.31 -14.44 17.47
N ALA A 4 -22.05 -14.33 17.89
CA ALA A 4 -21.52 -13.17 18.60
C ALA A 4 -21.59 -11.87 17.76
N ARG A 5 -21.26 -11.94 16.46
CA ARG A 5 -21.30 -10.79 15.55
C ARG A 5 -22.73 -10.28 15.33
N ALA A 6 -23.70 -11.18 15.28
CA ALA A 6 -25.11 -10.83 15.15
C ALA A 6 -25.68 -10.16 16.41
N VAL A 7 -25.18 -10.54 17.59
CA VAL A 7 -25.55 -9.94 18.89
C VAL A 7 -24.98 -8.54 19.02
N VAL A 8 -23.69 -8.35 18.71
CA VAL A 8 -23.03 -7.03 18.76
C VAL A 8 -23.68 -6.06 17.75
N ARG A 9 -23.95 -6.51 16.52
CA ARG A 9 -24.60 -5.66 15.51
C ARG A 9 -26.03 -5.27 15.90
N ARG A 10 -26.80 -6.19 16.53
CA ARG A 10 -28.13 -5.86 17.07
C ARG A 10 -28.06 -4.93 18.27
N GLY A 11 -27.06 -5.10 19.14
CA GLY A 11 -26.81 -4.22 20.27
C GLY A 11 -26.47 -2.80 19.82
N ALA A 12 -25.53 -2.66 18.89
CA ALA A 12 -25.16 -1.37 18.32
C ALA A 12 -26.31 -0.71 17.54
N ALA A 13 -27.12 -1.49 16.81
CA ALA A 13 -28.29 -0.95 16.09
C ALA A 13 -29.42 -0.50 17.04
N ARG A 14 -29.58 -1.14 18.22
CA ARG A 14 -30.51 -0.72 19.26
C ARG A 14 -30.02 0.49 20.05
N ALA A 15 -28.72 0.57 20.33
CA ALA A 15 -28.12 1.66 21.08
C ALA A 15 -27.92 2.93 20.23
N LEU A 16 -27.70 2.78 18.92
CA LEU A 16 -27.41 3.86 17.97
C LEU A 16 -28.28 3.75 16.70
N PRO A 17 -29.59 3.99 16.82
CA PRO A 17 -30.51 3.91 15.69
C PRO A 17 -30.18 4.95 14.60
N PRO A 18 -30.56 4.70 13.34
CA PRO A 18 -30.35 5.63 12.23
C PRO A 18 -30.97 7.00 12.53
N GLY A 19 -30.21 8.08 12.35
CA GLY A 19 -30.65 9.45 12.65
C GLY A 19 -30.57 9.87 14.13
N SER A 20 -30.11 8.98 15.03
CA SER A 20 -29.94 9.38 16.44
C SER A 20 -28.74 10.31 16.65
N PRO A 21 -28.84 11.30 17.55
CA PRO A 21 -27.72 12.15 17.94
C PRO A 21 -26.51 11.33 18.42
N GLY A 22 -26.75 10.21 19.11
CA GLY A 22 -25.69 9.31 19.58
C GLY A 22 -24.86 8.69 18.45
N ARG A 23 -25.45 8.42 17.27
CA ARG A 23 -24.69 7.95 16.10
C ARG A 23 -23.83 9.07 15.51
N GLY A 24 -24.34 10.31 15.52
CA GLY A 24 -23.56 11.49 15.16
C GLY A 24 -22.34 11.67 16.06
N TYR A 25 -22.52 11.56 17.38
CA TYR A 25 -21.42 11.60 18.34
C TYR A 25 -20.42 10.44 18.17
N ALA A 26 -20.89 9.23 17.89
CA ALA A 26 -20.00 8.09 17.64
C ALA A 26 -19.18 8.24 16.34
N SER A 27 -19.78 8.80 15.28
CA SER A 27 -19.08 9.14 14.04
C SER A 27 -18.06 10.25 14.27
N VAL A 28 -18.44 11.33 14.96
CA VAL A 28 -17.51 12.42 15.31
C VAL A 28 -16.37 11.90 16.17
N ALA A 29 -16.63 11.07 17.19
CA ALA A 29 -15.59 10.48 18.02
C ALA A 29 -14.64 9.55 17.23
N LEU A 30 -15.17 8.81 16.24
CA LEU A 30 -14.38 7.96 15.35
C LEU A 30 -13.52 8.81 14.40
N ASP A 31 -14.07 9.89 13.85
CA ASP A 31 -13.35 10.79 12.96
C ASP A 31 -12.28 11.59 13.74
N THR A 32 -12.59 12.07 14.95
CA THR A 32 -11.63 12.69 15.86
C THR A 32 -10.53 11.70 16.30
N TYR A 33 -10.86 10.42 16.49
CA TYR A 33 -9.87 9.38 16.76
C TYR A 33 -8.92 9.15 15.57
N ARG A 34 -9.46 9.09 14.34
CA ARG A 34 -8.65 8.97 13.10
C ARG A 34 -7.76 10.20 12.89
N GLU A 35 -8.30 11.40 13.05
CA GLU A 35 -7.54 12.66 12.96
C GLU A 35 -6.45 12.74 14.04
N GLY A 36 -6.76 12.34 15.27
CA GLY A 36 -5.81 12.29 16.38
C GLY A 36 -4.66 11.31 16.15
N ARG A 37 -4.93 10.13 15.57
CA ARG A 37 -3.89 9.14 15.21
C ARG A 37 -2.97 9.67 14.10
N ASN A 38 -3.53 10.32 13.08
CA ASN A 38 -2.76 10.95 12.01
C ASN A 38 -1.95 12.17 12.50
N ALA A 39 -2.44 12.89 13.51
CA ALA A 39 -1.69 13.96 14.18
C ALA A 39 -0.55 13.40 15.05
N LEU A 40 -0.79 12.30 15.77
CA LEU A 40 0.22 11.62 16.58
C LEU A 40 1.36 11.03 15.72
N ARG A 41 1.05 10.45 14.55
CA ARG A 41 2.08 10.03 13.58
C ARG A 41 2.91 11.20 13.08
N ARG A 42 2.27 12.29 12.63
CA ARG A 42 2.99 13.51 12.20
C ARG A 42 3.86 14.10 13.31
N LEU A 43 3.41 14.03 14.57
CA LEU A 43 4.21 14.42 15.73
C LEU A 43 5.38 13.45 15.99
N SER A 44 5.18 12.13 15.88
CA SER A 44 6.28 11.17 16.02
C SER A 44 7.32 11.35 14.91
N ASP A 45 6.89 11.64 13.69
CA ASP A 45 7.79 11.88 12.55
C ASP A 45 8.58 13.18 12.76
N SER A 46 7.92 14.23 13.28
CA SER A 46 8.57 15.50 13.63
C SER A 46 9.55 15.35 14.80
N VAL A 47 9.22 14.52 15.80
CA VAL A 47 10.09 14.24 16.96
C VAL A 47 11.26 13.34 16.58
N ALA A 48 11.09 12.39 15.65
CA ALA A 48 12.17 11.58 15.11
C ALA A 48 13.19 12.42 14.33
N VAL A 49 12.74 13.46 13.61
CA VAL A 49 13.61 14.44 12.93
C VAL A 49 14.33 15.36 13.93
N LEU A 50 13.70 15.71 15.06
CA LEU A 50 14.29 16.59 16.08
C LEU A 50 15.32 15.91 16.98
N HIS A 51 15.30 14.59 17.10
CA HIS A 51 16.23 13.82 17.96
C HIS A 51 17.49 13.31 17.26
N ASP A 52 17.76 13.74 16.03
CA ASP A 52 18.99 13.38 15.33
C ASP A 52 20.17 14.24 15.82
N ASP A 53 20.66 13.91 17.01
CA ASP A 53 21.84 14.46 17.70
C ASP A 53 23.16 14.17 16.94
N GLY A 54 23.29 14.49 15.65
CA GLY A 54 24.57 14.46 14.91
C GLY A 54 25.36 13.15 14.98
N ARG A 55 24.74 12.04 15.38
CA ARG A 55 25.36 10.71 15.45
C ARG A 55 25.24 10.09 14.07
N ARG A 56 26.26 9.32 13.68
CA ARG A 56 26.29 8.61 12.39
C ARG A 56 24.93 7.97 12.11
N PRO A 57 24.41 8.08 10.86
CA PRO A 57 23.16 7.43 10.50
C PRO A 57 23.25 5.94 10.88
N PRO A 58 22.20 5.39 11.54
CA PRO A 58 22.20 3.99 11.97
C PRO A 58 22.44 3.09 10.76
N ASP A 59 23.16 1.99 10.96
CA ASP A 59 23.23 0.97 9.91
C ASP A 59 21.83 0.42 9.60
N LEU A 60 21.67 -0.14 8.40
CA LEU A 60 20.37 -0.61 7.91
C LEU A 60 19.70 -1.58 8.88
N ALA A 61 20.47 -2.50 9.48
CA ALA A 61 19.96 -3.48 10.41
C ALA A 61 19.38 -2.80 11.67
N THR A 62 20.08 -1.78 12.19
CA THR A 62 19.63 -0.99 13.34
C THR A 62 18.39 -0.17 13.00
N TRP A 63 18.31 0.40 11.80
CA TRP A 63 17.12 1.11 11.34
C TRP A 63 15.93 0.14 11.21
N GLN A 64 16.08 -0.99 10.51
CA GLN A 64 15.03 -1.98 10.32
C GLN A 64 14.55 -2.56 11.66
N ALA A 65 15.44 -2.83 12.60
CA ALA A 65 15.07 -3.32 13.94
C ALA A 65 14.22 -2.31 14.73
N ARG A 66 14.35 -1.01 14.44
CA ARG A 66 13.58 0.06 15.10
C ARG A 66 12.25 0.36 14.40
N THR A 67 12.20 0.22 13.08
CA THR A 67 11.05 0.64 12.27
C THR A 67 10.12 -0.51 11.88
N ARG A 68 10.59 -1.76 11.91
CA ARG A 68 9.71 -2.94 11.70
C ARG A 68 8.72 -3.10 12.85
N VAL A 69 7.55 -3.62 12.49
CA VAL A 69 6.49 -3.91 13.46
C VAL A 69 6.90 -5.10 14.33
N GLY A 70 7.11 -4.84 15.62
CA GLY A 70 7.48 -5.87 16.60
C GLY A 70 6.31 -6.81 16.98
N PRO A 71 6.60 -7.93 17.66
CA PRO A 71 5.60 -8.95 18.01
C PRO A 71 4.41 -8.43 18.84
N ASP A 72 4.65 -7.49 19.76
CA ASP A 72 3.60 -6.91 20.60
C ASP A 72 2.66 -6.01 19.80
N GLU A 73 3.19 -5.27 18.84
CA GLU A 73 2.38 -4.46 17.92
C GLU A 73 1.61 -5.35 16.95
N LEU A 74 2.23 -6.41 16.40
CA LEU A 74 1.53 -7.41 15.59
C LEU A 74 0.34 -8.02 16.34
N THR A 75 0.54 -8.39 17.61
CA THR A 75 -0.54 -8.92 18.46
C THR A 75 -1.68 -7.91 18.62
N ARG A 76 -1.36 -6.62 18.83
CA ARG A 76 -2.35 -5.54 18.90
C ARG A 76 -3.08 -5.33 17.57
N MET A 77 -2.37 -5.41 16.45
CA MET A 77 -2.95 -5.35 15.11
C MET A 77 -3.90 -6.53 14.86
N GLU A 78 -3.54 -7.75 15.23
CA GLU A 78 -4.40 -8.94 15.11
C GLU A 78 -5.70 -8.78 15.91
N GLN A 79 -5.62 -8.32 17.16
CA GLN A 79 -6.79 -8.04 18.01
C GLN A 79 -7.67 -6.93 17.41
N THR A 80 -7.04 -5.88 16.90
CA THR A 80 -7.74 -4.79 16.23
C THR A 80 -8.43 -5.30 14.95
N ALA A 81 -7.74 -6.08 14.13
CA ALA A 81 -8.25 -6.61 12.88
C ALA A 81 -9.47 -7.52 13.08
N ALA A 82 -9.43 -8.36 14.14
CA ALA A 82 -10.52 -9.27 14.49
C ALA A 82 -11.82 -8.53 14.88
N THR A 83 -11.68 -7.36 15.49
CA THR A 83 -12.82 -6.55 15.96
C THR A 83 -13.17 -5.39 15.02
N SER A 84 -12.33 -5.13 14.02
CA SER A 84 -12.44 -3.97 13.15
C SER A 84 -13.69 -3.97 12.26
N ALA A 85 -14.38 -2.83 12.26
CA ALA A 85 -15.47 -2.51 11.35
C ALA A 85 -14.99 -2.05 9.97
N ASN A 86 -13.68 -1.77 9.80
CA ASN A 86 -13.10 -1.37 8.54
C ASN A 86 -13.37 -2.46 7.47
N PRO A 87 -14.08 -2.12 6.37
CA PRO A 87 -14.47 -3.06 5.33
C PRO A 87 -13.39 -3.28 4.27
N THR A 88 -12.31 -2.50 4.28
CA THR A 88 -11.29 -2.46 3.23
C THR A 88 -10.77 -3.85 2.93
N GLN A 89 -10.85 -4.22 1.66
CA GLN A 89 -10.30 -5.46 1.14
C GLN A 89 -8.94 -5.16 0.52
N VAL A 90 -7.98 -6.05 0.75
CA VAL A 90 -6.66 -5.98 0.10
C VAL A 90 -6.48 -7.23 -0.73
N HIS A 91 -6.37 -7.07 -2.05
CA HIS A 91 -6.19 -8.15 -3.00
C HIS A 91 -4.75 -8.14 -3.50
N VAL A 92 -4.06 -9.26 -3.36
CA VAL A 92 -2.67 -9.40 -3.78
C VAL A 92 -2.57 -10.39 -4.94
N PHE A 93 -2.03 -9.93 -6.06
CA PHE A 93 -1.83 -10.73 -7.25
C PHE A 93 -0.36 -11.11 -7.38
N VAL A 94 -0.07 -12.41 -7.41
CA VAL A 94 1.28 -12.94 -7.60
C VAL A 94 1.45 -13.32 -9.06
N VAL A 95 2.32 -12.60 -9.76
CA VAL A 95 2.67 -12.84 -11.16
C VAL A 95 3.54 -14.08 -11.25
N ALA A 96 3.04 -15.14 -11.89
CA ALA A 96 3.74 -16.42 -12.03
C ALA A 96 4.78 -16.38 -13.17
N ASP A 97 5.98 -15.86 -12.89
CA ASP A 97 7.02 -15.57 -13.89
C ASP A 97 8.32 -16.35 -13.65
N ARG A 98 8.18 -17.64 -13.36
CA ARG A 98 9.25 -18.63 -13.07
C ARG A 98 9.90 -18.50 -11.68
N GLY A 99 9.51 -17.53 -10.87
CA GLY A 99 9.93 -17.43 -9.47
C GLY A 99 9.16 -18.37 -8.52
N PRO A 100 9.57 -18.47 -7.24
CA PRO A 100 8.97 -19.37 -6.25
C PRO A 100 7.65 -18.82 -5.69
N THR A 101 6.54 -19.00 -6.40
CA THR A 101 5.18 -18.56 -5.98
C THR A 101 4.82 -18.99 -4.56
N ALA A 102 5.22 -20.19 -4.13
CA ALA A 102 4.91 -20.72 -2.81
C ALA A 102 5.45 -19.84 -1.67
N ARG A 103 6.59 -19.15 -1.89
CA ARG A 103 7.14 -18.20 -0.92
C ARG A 103 6.23 -16.98 -0.77
N SER A 104 5.82 -16.37 -1.88
CA SER A 104 4.88 -15.25 -1.89
C SER A 104 3.56 -15.62 -1.22
N VAL A 105 2.94 -16.74 -1.62
CA VAL A 105 1.67 -17.21 -1.05
C VAL A 105 1.78 -17.42 0.47
N ARG A 106 2.86 -18.05 0.96
CA ARG A 106 3.07 -18.22 2.40
C ARG A 106 3.09 -16.89 3.15
N SER A 107 3.74 -15.85 2.60
CA SER A 107 3.75 -14.52 3.23
C SER A 107 2.35 -13.88 3.27
N LEU A 108 1.50 -14.19 2.29
CA LEU A 108 0.13 -13.69 2.20
C LEU A 108 -0.83 -14.42 3.15
N GLU A 109 -0.61 -15.72 3.38
CA GLU A 109 -1.37 -16.52 4.35
C GLU A 109 -1.07 -16.13 5.81
N GLN A 110 0.08 -15.48 6.05
CA GLN A 110 0.50 -15.03 7.38
C GLN A 110 0.05 -13.59 7.73
N GLN A 111 -0.68 -12.94 6.82
CA GLN A 111 -1.14 -11.57 7.00
C GLN A 111 -2.12 -11.44 8.18
N VAL A 112 -1.95 -10.38 8.97
CA VAL A 112 -2.82 -10.12 10.14
C VAL A 112 -4.20 -9.59 9.72
N TRP A 113 -4.33 -9.04 8.51
CA TRP A 113 -5.60 -8.52 8.01
C TRP A 113 -6.49 -9.64 7.45
N PRO A 114 -7.68 -9.89 8.02
CA PRO A 114 -8.51 -11.04 7.64
C PRO A 114 -9.26 -10.87 6.31
N ARG A 115 -9.24 -9.67 5.72
CA ARG A 115 -9.88 -9.37 4.42
C ARG A 115 -8.84 -9.30 3.30
N THR A 116 -7.73 -9.98 3.49
CA THR A 116 -6.71 -10.19 2.46
C THR A 116 -7.08 -11.41 1.63
N ALA A 117 -7.07 -11.24 0.31
CA ALA A 117 -7.22 -12.34 -0.64
C ALA A 117 -6.04 -12.31 -1.62
N HIS A 118 -5.71 -13.47 -2.19
CA HIS A 118 -4.66 -13.54 -3.18
C HIS A 118 -5.03 -14.42 -4.37
N ARG A 119 -4.43 -14.12 -5.53
CA ARG A 119 -4.50 -14.96 -6.73
C ARG A 119 -3.11 -15.08 -7.36
N VAL A 120 -2.90 -16.15 -8.11
CA VAL A 120 -1.67 -16.45 -8.81
C VAL A 120 -1.99 -16.63 -10.29
N GLY A 121 -1.20 -16.01 -11.17
CA GLY A 121 -1.35 -16.18 -12.62
C GLY A 121 -0.50 -15.16 -13.39
N PRO A 122 -0.65 -15.06 -14.71
CA PRO A 122 0.08 -14.10 -15.52
C PRO A 122 -0.40 -12.66 -15.27
N LEU A 123 0.47 -11.68 -15.48
CA LEU A 123 0.14 -10.26 -15.31
C LEU A 123 -1.07 -9.82 -16.17
N SER A 124 -1.23 -10.43 -17.34
CA SER A 124 -2.35 -10.17 -18.27
C SER A 124 -3.73 -10.50 -17.70
N GLU A 125 -3.83 -11.30 -16.63
CA GLU A 125 -5.11 -11.62 -16.00
C GLU A 125 -5.52 -10.62 -14.91
N VAL A 126 -4.62 -9.74 -14.47
CA VAL A 126 -4.90 -8.75 -13.43
C VAL A 126 -6.13 -7.88 -13.74
N PRO A 127 -6.32 -7.35 -14.96
CA PRO A 127 -7.53 -6.58 -15.29
C PRO A 127 -8.82 -7.36 -15.01
N ALA A 128 -8.91 -8.60 -15.52
CA ALA A 128 -10.10 -9.45 -15.35
C ALA A 128 -10.37 -9.78 -13.87
N TRP A 129 -9.32 -10.00 -13.07
CA TRP A 129 -9.48 -10.21 -11.63
C TRP A 129 -9.97 -8.95 -10.93
N THR A 130 -9.44 -7.79 -11.34
CA THR A 130 -9.81 -6.52 -10.72
C THR A 130 -11.24 -6.10 -11.06
N ASP A 131 -11.80 -6.42 -12.23
CA ASP A 131 -13.14 -6.00 -12.66
C ASP A 131 -14.28 -6.39 -11.71
N THR A 132 -14.11 -7.49 -10.98
CA THR A 132 -15.12 -8.00 -10.04
C THR A 132 -15.00 -7.43 -8.62
N LEU A 133 -13.94 -6.67 -8.33
CA LEU A 133 -13.65 -6.17 -6.99
C LEU A 133 -14.44 -4.88 -6.65
N PRO A 134 -14.64 -4.58 -5.35
CA PRO A 134 -15.14 -3.27 -4.94
C PRO A 134 -14.19 -2.15 -5.41
N SER A 135 -14.77 -0.99 -5.75
CA SER A 135 -14.00 0.19 -6.20
C SER A 135 -13.00 0.70 -5.16
N ASP A 136 -13.32 0.54 -3.88
CA ASP A 136 -12.52 0.93 -2.71
C ASP A 136 -11.60 -0.19 -2.20
N ALA A 137 -11.51 -1.33 -2.90
CA ALA A 137 -10.50 -2.33 -2.59
C ALA A 137 -9.10 -1.84 -2.99
N MET A 138 -8.09 -2.32 -2.27
CA MET A 138 -6.68 -2.09 -2.60
C MET A 138 -6.11 -3.30 -3.31
N CYS A 139 -5.27 -3.05 -4.32
CA CYS A 139 -4.62 -4.04 -5.15
C CYS A 139 -3.09 -3.93 -5.00
N VAL A 140 -2.43 -5.05 -4.75
CA VAL A 140 -0.95 -5.18 -4.76
C VAL A 140 -0.57 -6.20 -5.82
N VAL A 141 0.49 -5.93 -6.58
CA VAL A 141 1.01 -6.89 -7.57
C VAL A 141 2.47 -7.24 -7.24
N LEU A 142 2.69 -8.50 -6.89
CA LEU A 142 3.99 -9.09 -6.54
C LEU A 142 4.49 -9.97 -7.67
N ARG A 143 5.81 -10.04 -7.90
CA ARG A 143 6.39 -11.10 -8.74
C ARG A 143 6.53 -12.38 -7.93
N ALA A 144 6.62 -13.53 -8.59
CA ALA A 144 6.79 -14.79 -7.88
C ALA A 144 8.12 -14.79 -7.10
N GLY A 145 8.00 -15.01 -5.79
CA GLY A 145 9.10 -14.93 -4.84
C GLY A 145 9.16 -13.63 -4.05
N ASP A 146 8.57 -12.52 -4.51
CA ASP A 146 8.45 -11.30 -3.70
C ASP A 146 7.56 -11.60 -2.46
N THR A 147 7.88 -11.01 -1.31
CA THR A 147 7.11 -11.15 -0.07
C THR A 147 6.86 -9.80 0.59
N ILE A 148 5.85 -9.75 1.46
CA ILE A 148 5.55 -8.61 2.32
C ILE A 148 5.44 -9.08 3.77
N ASP A 149 5.86 -8.23 4.70
CA ASP A 149 5.74 -8.48 6.14
C ASP A 149 4.26 -8.63 6.56
N ARG A 150 4.04 -9.30 7.69
CA ARG A 150 2.71 -9.78 8.15
C ARG A 150 1.71 -8.65 8.40
N ASP A 151 2.17 -7.43 8.63
CA ASP A 151 1.39 -6.24 8.93
C ASP A 151 0.97 -5.42 7.71
N VAL A 152 1.59 -5.63 6.54
CA VAL A 152 1.44 -4.71 5.39
C VAL A 152 -0.02 -4.54 4.98
N THR A 153 -0.75 -5.62 4.81
CA THR A 153 -2.16 -5.54 4.37
C THR A 153 -3.06 -4.89 5.43
N PHE A 154 -2.72 -5.02 6.72
CA PHE A 154 -3.41 -4.30 7.79
C PHE A 154 -3.15 -2.81 7.69
N ARG A 155 -1.88 -2.42 7.54
CA ARG A 155 -1.48 -1.01 7.46
C ARG A 155 -2.09 -0.34 6.24
N VAL A 156 -2.06 -0.99 5.07
CA VAL A 156 -2.73 -0.50 3.85
C VAL A 156 -4.23 -0.28 4.11
N ALA A 157 -4.90 -1.24 4.76
CA ALA A 157 -6.32 -1.11 5.08
C ALA A 157 -6.58 0.01 6.10
N ASP A 158 -5.71 0.19 7.08
CA ASP A 158 -5.78 1.23 8.10
C ASP A 158 -5.57 2.63 7.51
N GLU A 159 -4.62 2.80 6.58
CA GLU A 159 -4.41 4.06 5.84
C GLU A 159 -5.66 4.43 5.04
N LEU A 160 -6.18 3.52 4.20
CA LEU A 160 -7.36 3.83 3.39
C LEU A 160 -8.61 4.09 4.24
N TRP A 161 -8.74 3.44 5.39
CA TRP A 161 -9.86 3.69 6.29
C TRP A 161 -9.75 5.04 7.01
N SER A 162 -8.53 5.47 7.27
CA SER A 162 -8.26 6.77 7.88
C SER A 162 -8.39 7.90 6.86
N ASP A 163 -7.99 7.66 5.61
CA ASP A 163 -8.16 8.55 4.48
C ASP A 163 -8.70 7.79 3.25
N PRO A 164 -10.04 7.74 3.06
CA PRO A 164 -10.67 7.11 1.90
C PRO A 164 -10.35 7.80 0.58
N ALA A 165 -9.70 8.96 0.62
CA ALA A 165 -9.34 9.75 -0.54
C ALA A 165 -8.01 9.32 -1.16
N LEU A 166 -7.24 8.43 -0.51
CA LEU A 166 -5.99 7.86 -1.02
C LEU A 166 -6.20 7.07 -2.31
N HIS A 167 -5.23 7.20 -3.22
CA HIS A 167 -5.14 6.44 -4.46
C HIS A 167 -4.07 5.35 -4.38
N LEU A 168 -3.00 5.63 -3.61
CA LEU A 168 -1.79 4.81 -3.56
C LEU A 168 -1.28 4.75 -2.11
N VAL A 169 -0.82 3.57 -1.71
CA VAL A 169 -0.04 3.39 -0.48
C VAL A 169 1.28 2.74 -0.88
N THR A 170 2.39 3.44 -0.69
CA THR A 170 3.74 2.96 -1.03
C THR A 170 4.47 2.47 0.20
N TRP A 171 5.54 1.69 0.02
CA TRP A 171 6.43 1.28 1.09
C TRP A 171 7.83 1.03 0.56
N ASP A 172 8.80 1.02 1.47
CA ASP A 172 10.19 0.69 1.14
C ASP A 172 10.38 -0.82 0.95
N ASP A 173 11.39 -1.21 0.17
CA ASP A 173 11.74 -2.61 -0.03
C ASP A 173 13.24 -2.88 0.11
N ASP A 174 13.59 -4.14 0.35
CA ASP A 174 14.94 -4.66 0.17
C ASP A 174 14.95 -5.80 -0.87
N VAL A 175 16.15 -6.17 -1.34
CA VAL A 175 16.31 -7.39 -2.15
C VAL A 175 16.66 -8.53 -1.22
N ASP A 176 15.74 -9.50 -1.07
CA ASP A 176 15.89 -10.71 -0.26
C ASP A 176 16.49 -10.51 1.14
N GLY A 177 16.13 -9.43 1.84
CA GLY A 177 16.65 -9.13 3.18
C GLY A 177 18.12 -8.68 3.21
N GLU A 178 18.75 -8.45 2.05
CA GLU A 178 20.12 -7.95 1.94
C GLU A 178 20.21 -6.41 2.07
N ARG A 179 21.46 -5.92 2.18
CA ARG A 179 21.87 -4.53 2.45
C ARG A 179 21.65 -3.55 1.30
N ASP A 180 20.75 -3.84 0.38
CA ASP A 180 20.34 -2.91 -0.68
C ASP A 180 18.89 -2.49 -0.41
N PRO A 181 18.63 -1.57 0.53
CA PRO A 181 17.31 -1.02 0.76
C PRO A 181 17.02 0.05 -0.31
N ARG A 182 15.81 0.04 -0.83
CA ARG A 182 15.26 1.15 -1.59
C ARG A 182 14.30 1.89 -0.68
N PHE A 183 14.69 3.09 -0.33
CA PHE A 183 13.82 4.04 0.34
C PHE A 183 13.09 4.85 -0.74
N ALA A 184 11.77 4.74 -0.77
CA ALA A 184 10.94 5.66 -1.51
C ALA A 184 11.07 7.06 -0.86
N PRO A 185 10.91 8.13 -1.65
CA PRO A 185 10.89 9.48 -1.10
C PRO A 185 9.83 9.59 0.01
N PRO A 186 10.15 10.19 1.18
CA PRO A 186 9.20 10.34 2.29
C PRO A 186 7.94 11.13 1.89
N THR A 187 8.08 12.01 0.91
CA THR A 187 6.95 12.70 0.27
C THR A 187 6.93 12.34 -1.20
N TRP A 188 5.78 11.89 -1.68
CA TRP A 188 5.58 11.58 -3.08
C TRP A 188 5.82 12.81 -3.97
N ALA A 189 6.68 12.66 -4.97
CA ALA A 189 6.99 13.69 -5.94
C ALA A 189 6.67 13.18 -7.36
N PRO A 190 5.55 13.62 -7.98
CA PRO A 190 5.14 13.21 -9.33
C PRO A 190 6.16 13.50 -10.42
N GLU A 191 7.07 14.45 -10.20
CA GLU A 191 8.16 14.81 -11.10
C GLU A 191 9.23 13.70 -11.15
N LEU A 192 9.44 12.98 -10.05
CA LEU A 192 10.38 11.87 -10.02
C LEU A 192 9.96 10.76 -10.99
N LEU A 193 8.66 10.55 -11.19
CA LEU A 193 8.14 9.57 -12.15
C LEU A 193 8.66 9.80 -13.57
N LEU A 194 9.02 11.03 -13.94
CA LEU A 194 9.53 11.33 -15.28
C LEU A 194 10.98 10.86 -15.48
N SER A 195 11.69 10.58 -14.39
CA SER A 195 13.11 10.21 -14.40
C SER A 195 13.35 8.79 -13.88
N THR A 196 12.52 8.33 -12.95
CA THR A 196 12.67 7.03 -12.30
C THR A 196 11.36 6.54 -11.71
N ASN A 197 11.28 5.27 -11.37
CA ASN A 197 10.19 4.69 -10.61
C ASN A 197 10.50 4.75 -9.09
N PRO A 198 9.94 5.71 -8.32
CA PRO A 198 10.24 5.89 -6.91
C PRO A 198 9.68 4.77 -6.02
N ALA A 199 8.52 4.20 -6.36
CA ALA A 199 7.88 3.12 -5.58
C ALA A 199 8.33 1.71 -6.01
N GLY A 200 9.04 1.57 -7.13
CA GLY A 200 9.40 0.25 -7.66
C GLY A 200 8.17 -0.62 -7.89
N ARG A 201 8.10 -1.75 -7.19
CA ARG A 201 6.93 -2.66 -7.16
C ARG A 201 6.18 -2.62 -5.82
N SER A 202 6.60 -1.74 -4.91
CA SER A 202 6.24 -1.73 -3.49
C SER A 202 5.14 -0.73 -3.21
N PHE A 203 3.98 -1.01 -3.79
CA PHE A 203 2.79 -0.19 -3.58
C PHE A 203 1.48 -0.97 -3.71
N ALA A 204 0.46 -0.46 -3.03
CA ALA A 204 -0.93 -0.84 -3.18
C ALA A 204 -1.68 0.30 -3.88
N VAL A 205 -2.45 -0.02 -4.91
CA VAL A 205 -3.27 0.94 -5.67
C VAL A 205 -4.75 0.67 -5.46
N ARG A 206 -5.56 1.71 -5.36
CA ARG A 206 -7.01 1.58 -5.26
C ARG A 206 -7.60 1.07 -6.58
N VAL A 207 -8.53 0.13 -6.51
CA VAL A 207 -9.04 -0.60 -7.67
C VAL A 207 -9.71 0.30 -8.70
N ASP A 208 -10.50 1.30 -8.28
CA ASP A 208 -11.10 2.27 -9.18
C ASP A 208 -10.05 3.05 -9.99
N ARG A 209 -8.95 3.45 -9.35
CA ARG A 209 -7.83 4.16 -9.99
C ARG A 209 -7.05 3.25 -10.93
N LEU A 210 -6.80 2.02 -10.52
CA LEU A 210 -6.18 1.01 -11.39
C LEU A 210 -7.00 0.80 -12.68
N ARG A 211 -8.33 0.66 -12.56
CA ARG A 211 -9.22 0.51 -13.71
C ARG A 211 -9.26 1.77 -14.58
N ALA A 212 -9.35 2.95 -13.95
CA ALA A 212 -9.35 4.23 -14.68
C ALA A 212 -8.06 4.45 -15.48
N ALA A 213 -6.92 3.97 -14.96
CA ALA A 213 -5.66 4.00 -15.69
C ALA A 213 -5.57 2.96 -16.82
N GLY A 214 -6.44 1.94 -16.84
CA GLY A 214 -6.41 0.84 -17.82
C GLY A 214 -5.64 -0.41 -17.37
N GLY A 215 -5.34 -0.56 -16.08
CA GLY A 215 -4.63 -1.72 -15.55
C GLY A 215 -3.12 -1.71 -15.81
N PHE A 216 -2.46 -2.85 -15.61
CA PHE A 216 -1.04 -3.03 -15.97
C PHE A 216 -0.93 -3.42 -17.44
N ASP A 217 -0.04 -2.75 -18.19
CA ASP A 217 0.26 -3.11 -19.57
C ASP A 217 1.40 -4.16 -19.61
N PRO A 218 1.13 -5.43 -19.97
CA PRO A 218 2.17 -6.46 -20.03
C PRO A 218 3.18 -6.26 -21.16
N SER A 219 2.89 -5.38 -22.13
CA SER A 219 3.80 -5.04 -23.22
C SER A 219 4.80 -3.93 -22.87
N SER A 220 4.55 -3.21 -21.77
CA SER A 220 5.49 -2.23 -21.24
C SER A 220 6.78 -2.89 -20.74
N ALA A 221 7.91 -2.21 -20.96
CA ALA A 221 9.21 -2.66 -20.44
C ALA A 221 9.25 -2.66 -18.90
N ASP A 222 8.48 -1.78 -18.25
CA ASP A 222 8.23 -1.76 -16.81
C ASP A 222 6.74 -1.46 -16.57
N PRO A 223 5.90 -2.51 -16.43
CA PRO A 223 4.45 -2.35 -16.23
C PRO A 223 4.07 -1.59 -14.97
N TRP A 224 4.92 -1.62 -13.92
CA TRP A 224 4.66 -0.89 -12.68
C TRP A 224 4.92 0.60 -12.85
N TRP A 225 6.04 0.95 -13.49
CA TRP A 225 6.35 2.35 -13.75
C TRP A 225 5.37 2.99 -14.73
N ASP A 226 5.02 2.28 -15.81
CA ASP A 226 4.01 2.71 -16.76
C ASP A 226 2.65 2.99 -16.08
N LEU A 227 2.22 2.10 -15.18
CA LEU A 227 1.01 2.32 -14.39
C LEU A 227 1.10 3.59 -13.53
N LEU A 228 2.21 3.80 -12.81
CA LEU A 228 2.38 4.99 -11.97
C LEU A 228 2.38 6.29 -12.78
N LEU A 229 2.95 6.28 -13.98
CA LEU A 229 2.90 7.40 -14.93
C LEU A 229 1.48 7.71 -15.37
N ARG A 230 0.65 6.68 -15.65
CA ARG A 230 -0.76 6.85 -16.03
C ARG A 230 -1.67 7.23 -14.86
N LEU A 231 -1.34 6.78 -13.64
CA LEU A 231 -2.08 7.16 -12.43
C LEU A 231 -1.85 8.62 -12.03
N ASP A 232 -0.62 9.11 -12.23
CA ASP A 232 -0.14 10.44 -11.90
C ASP A 232 -0.71 11.00 -10.57
N PRO A 233 -0.54 10.29 -9.44
CA PRO A 233 -1.24 10.66 -8.23
C PRO A 233 -0.64 11.92 -7.61
N GLU A 234 -1.49 12.86 -7.22
CA GLU A 234 -1.09 14.04 -6.45
C GLU A 234 -0.47 13.63 -5.10
N PRO A 235 0.49 14.40 -4.55
CA PRO A 235 1.17 14.03 -3.31
C PRO A 235 0.25 13.69 -2.13
N HIS A 236 -0.85 14.43 -1.96
CA HIS A 236 -1.82 14.21 -0.87
C HIS A 236 -2.73 12.98 -1.08
N ARG A 237 -2.59 12.27 -2.22
CA ARG A 237 -3.31 11.03 -2.53
C ARG A 237 -2.44 9.79 -2.33
N VAL A 238 -1.20 9.98 -1.87
CA VAL A 238 -0.22 8.93 -1.66
C VAL A 238 0.18 8.90 -0.20
N ALA A 239 -0.01 7.74 0.44
CA ALA A 239 0.57 7.46 1.74
C ALA A 239 1.85 6.63 1.60
N HIS A 240 2.74 6.72 2.59
CA HIS A 240 3.95 5.91 2.68
C HIS A 240 3.94 5.10 3.98
N LEU A 241 4.33 3.82 3.90
CA LEU A 241 4.49 2.96 5.06
C LEU A 241 5.97 2.78 5.37
N ASP A 242 6.37 3.20 6.56
CA ASP A 242 7.75 3.04 7.04
C ASP A 242 8.10 1.57 7.31
N GLY A 243 9.41 1.31 7.41
CA GLY A 243 9.97 0.07 7.95
C GLY A 243 10.44 -0.97 6.94
N ALA A 244 10.44 -0.62 5.65
CA ALA A 244 10.80 -1.51 4.54
C ALA A 244 10.17 -2.90 4.62
N PRO A 245 8.83 -2.99 4.70
CA PRO A 245 8.14 -4.25 4.90
C PRO A 245 8.04 -5.08 3.60
N GLY A 246 8.58 -4.61 2.48
CA GLY A 246 8.65 -5.35 1.21
C GLY A 246 10.00 -6.05 1.01
N HIS A 247 9.96 -7.28 0.50
CA HIS A 247 11.16 -8.05 0.15
C HIS A 247 11.03 -8.56 -1.28
N VAL A 248 11.79 -7.98 -2.20
CA VAL A 248 11.76 -8.34 -3.62
C VAL A 248 12.89 -9.30 -3.97
N VAL A 249 12.67 -10.17 -4.95
CA VAL A 249 13.73 -11.12 -5.40
C VAL A 249 14.78 -10.45 -6.28
N ASP A 250 14.43 -9.34 -6.94
CA ASP A 250 15.33 -8.55 -7.77
C ASP A 250 14.86 -7.11 -7.94
N ARG A 251 15.76 -6.24 -8.39
CA ARG A 251 15.42 -4.90 -8.89
C ARG A 251 15.72 -4.77 -10.37
N ARG A 252 15.17 -5.67 -11.19
CA ARG A 252 15.21 -5.47 -12.65
C ARG A 252 14.50 -4.16 -12.98
N ARG A 253 15.29 -3.17 -13.42
CA ARG A 253 14.79 -1.92 -13.99
C ARG A 253 14.82 -2.05 -15.50
N ALA A 254 13.78 -1.56 -16.17
CA ALA A 254 13.87 -1.34 -17.61
C ALA A 254 15.00 -0.33 -17.89
N ALA A 255 15.66 -0.48 -19.05
CA ALA A 255 16.55 0.56 -19.54
C ALA A 255 15.74 1.84 -19.74
N ALA A 256 16.28 3.00 -19.34
CA ALA A 256 15.56 4.28 -19.44
C ALA A 256 15.04 4.54 -20.87
N ALA A 257 15.82 4.18 -21.89
CA ALA A 257 15.43 4.28 -23.30
C ALA A 257 14.13 3.52 -23.63
N SER A 258 13.91 2.36 -23.01
CA SER A 258 12.73 1.53 -23.22
C SER A 258 11.46 2.16 -22.62
N MET A 259 11.60 3.10 -21.69
CA MET A 259 10.47 3.80 -21.06
C MET A 259 10.15 5.15 -21.71
N LEU A 260 10.93 5.60 -22.70
CA LEU A 260 10.70 6.87 -23.41
C LEU A 260 9.27 7.01 -23.97
N PRO A 261 8.66 5.98 -24.58
CA PRO A 261 7.28 6.10 -25.06
C PRO A 261 6.27 6.39 -23.94
N ALA A 262 6.39 5.70 -22.80
CA ALA A 262 5.50 5.89 -21.65
C ALA A 262 5.70 7.27 -21.00
N VAL A 263 6.94 7.70 -20.80
CA VAL A 263 7.26 9.04 -20.28
C VAL A 263 6.77 10.13 -21.23
N GLY A 264 6.96 9.95 -22.54
CA GLY A 264 6.46 10.88 -23.56
C GLY A 264 4.94 11.00 -23.55
N ALA A 265 4.22 9.89 -23.40
CA ALA A 265 2.76 9.88 -23.27
C ALA A 265 2.30 10.60 -22.00
N ALA A 266 2.97 10.38 -20.86
CA ALA A 266 2.67 11.09 -19.61
C ALA A 266 2.90 12.60 -19.73
N LEU A 267 4.02 13.01 -20.33
CA LEU A 267 4.34 14.41 -20.61
C LEU A 267 3.31 15.08 -21.53
N ALA A 268 2.91 14.39 -22.60
CA ALA A 268 1.84 14.86 -23.48
C ALA A 268 0.50 15.00 -22.73
N GLY A 269 0.15 14.03 -21.88
CA GLY A 269 -1.04 14.07 -21.03
C GLY A 269 -1.07 15.25 -20.05
N ARG A 270 0.11 15.68 -19.58
CA ARG A 270 0.28 16.89 -18.73
C ARG A 270 0.30 18.21 -19.54
N GLY A 271 0.22 18.14 -20.87
CA GLY A 271 0.31 19.31 -21.74
C GLY A 271 1.73 19.86 -21.90
N TRP A 272 2.75 19.07 -21.57
CA TRP A 272 4.17 19.40 -21.71
C TRP A 272 4.81 18.52 -22.78
N PRO A 273 4.50 18.73 -24.08
CA PRO A 273 5.02 17.86 -25.12
C PRO A 273 6.56 17.86 -25.09
N ALA A 274 7.14 16.66 -24.95
CA ALA A 274 8.57 16.47 -25.10
C ALA A 274 8.95 16.75 -26.56
N THR A 275 9.35 17.98 -26.85
CA THR A 275 10.00 18.34 -28.10
C THR A 275 11.50 18.24 -27.85
N ALA A 276 12.14 17.30 -28.52
CA ALA A 276 13.60 17.16 -28.53
C ALA A 276 14.24 18.25 -29.38
#